data_AF-A0A962EEQ4-F1
#
_entry.id   AF-A0A962EEQ4-F1
#
_cell.length_a   1.000
_cell.length_b   1.000
_cell.length_c   1.000
_cell.angle_alpha   90.00
_cell.angle_beta   90.00
_cell.angle_gamma   90.00
#
_symmetry.space_group_name_H-M   'P 1'
#
loop_
_entity.id
_entity.type
_entity.pdbx_description
1 polymer ?
#
loop_
_entity_poly.entity_id
_entity_poly.type
_entity_poly.pdbx_seq_one_letter_code
_entity_poly.pdbx_strand_id
1 'polypeptide(L)' 'MNDGAAFVVLANAAHAANSGHKPLARLVSYAVAGVPNEIMGEGPIPASKLA' A
#
# COMPACT_ATOMS: atom_id res chain seq x y z
N MET A 1 -6.84 -22.03 0.32
CA MET A 1 -7.55 -21.73 -0.94
C MET A 1 -8.51 -20.60 -0.65
N ASN A 2 -8.40 -19.46 -1.33
CA ASN A 2 -9.36 -18.35 -1.24
C ASN A 2 -9.62 -17.82 -2.65
N ASP A 3 -10.84 -17.33 -2.89
CA ASP A 3 -11.26 -16.66 -4.13
C ASP A 3 -11.78 -15.27 -3.80
N GLY A 4 -11.32 -14.23 -4.50
CA GLY A 4 -11.75 -12.85 -4.27
C GLY A 4 -11.13 -11.83 -5.23
N ALA A 5 -11.74 -10.65 -5.30
CA ALA A 5 -11.26 -9.50 -6.08
C ALA A 5 -11.34 -8.22 -5.24
N ALA A 6 -10.40 -7.29 -5.48
CA ALA A 6 -10.36 -5.98 -4.83
C ALA A 6 -9.90 -4.90 -5.81
N PHE A 7 -10.37 -3.67 -5.61
CA PHE A 7 -10.04 -2.51 -6.44
C PHE A 7 -9.80 -1.29 -5.57
N VAL A 8 -8.83 -0.46 -5.95
CA VAL A 8 -8.55 0.85 -5.35
C VAL A 8 -8.32 1.85 -6.47
N VAL A 9 -8.82 3.07 -6.30
CA VAL A 9 -8.56 4.19 -7.22
C VAL A 9 -7.58 5.13 -6.54
N LEU A 10 -6.44 5.38 -7.19
CA LEU A 10 -5.47 6.38 -6.78
C LEU A 10 -5.61 7.61 -7.67
N ALA A 11 -5.63 8.79 -7.05
CA ALA A 11 -5.73 10.06 -7.74
C ALA A 11 -4.97 11.15 -6.99
N ASN A 12 -4.61 12.20 -7.71
CA ASN A 12 -4.18 13.45 -7.08
C ASN A 12 -5.35 14.04 -6.27
N ALA A 13 -5.08 14.51 -5.05
CA ALA A 13 -6.10 15.04 -4.15
C ALA A 13 -6.87 16.24 -4.74
N ALA A 14 -6.20 17.15 -5.45
CA ALA A 14 -6.84 18.31 -6.06
C ALA A 14 -7.77 17.89 -7.21
N HIS A 15 -7.33 16.94 -8.03
CA HIS A 15 -8.17 16.39 -9.09
C HIS A 15 -9.40 15.69 -8.51
N ALA A 16 -9.22 14.84 -7.50
CA ALA A 16 -10.31 14.14 -6.83
C ALA A 16 -11.36 15.14 -6.27
N ALA A 17 -10.91 16.19 -5.58
CA ALA A 17 -11.80 17.22 -5.04
C ALA A 17 -12.55 18.00 -6.15
N ASN A 18 -11.86 18.40 -7.21
CA ASN A 18 -12.47 19.12 -8.35
C ASN A 18 -13.49 18.26 -9.10
N SER A 19 -13.28 16.94 -9.15
CA SER A 19 -14.20 15.96 -9.72
C SER A 19 -15.31 15.54 -8.74
N GLY A 20 -15.40 16.14 -7.56
CA GLY A 20 -16.44 15.85 -6.57
C GLY A 20 -16.24 14.53 -5.79
N HIS A 21 -15.08 13.90 -5.90
CA HIS A 21 -14.74 12.70 -5.14
C HIS A 21 -14.21 13.06 -3.75
N LYS A 22 -14.64 12.30 -2.74
CA LYS A 22 -14.15 12.44 -1.36
C LYS A 22 -12.99 11.44 -1.13
N PRO A 23 -11.74 11.91 -0.95
CA PRO A 23 -10.61 11.03 -0.65
C PRO A 23 -10.84 10.27 0.67
N LEU A 24 -10.53 8.97 0.68
CA LEU A 24 -10.65 8.12 1.87
C LEU A 24 -9.38 8.12 2.73
N ALA A 25 -8.22 8.15 2.07
CA ALA A 25 -6.91 8.11 2.70
C ALA A 25 -5.86 8.71 1.75
N ARG A 26 -4.63 8.86 2.25
CA ARG A 26 -3.45 9.25 1.47
C ARG A 26 -2.34 8.22 1.68
N LEU A 27 -1.68 7.80 0.60
CA LEU A 27 -0.45 7.01 0.69
C LEU A 27 0.66 7.91 1.21
N VAL A 28 1.14 7.64 2.43
CA VAL A 28 2.20 8.43 3.09
C VAL A 28 3.57 7.99 2.62
N SER A 29 3.80 6.68 2.62
CA SER A 29 5.06 6.06 2.24
C SER A 29 4.85 4.58 1.88
N TYR A 30 5.86 3.99 1.25
CA TYR A 30 5.95 2.56 1.02
C TYR A 30 7.43 2.17 0.92
N ALA A 31 7.75 0.93 1.29
CA ALA A 31 9.09 0.39 1.14
C ALA A 31 9.06 -1.10 0.80
N VAL A 32 10.16 -1.57 0.23
CA VAL A 32 10.37 -2.99 -0.09
C VAL A 32 11.67 -3.42 0.58
N ALA A 33 11.65 -4.56 1.27
CA ALA A 33 12.81 -5.16 1.90
C ALA A 33 12.86 -6.66 1.59
N GLY A 34 14.06 -7.18 1.34
CA GLY A 34 14.32 -8.61 1.16
C GLY A 34 14.82 -9.26 2.44
N VAL A 35 14.50 -10.53 2.63
CA VAL A 35 15.05 -11.40 3.69
C VAL A 35 15.45 -12.75 3.10
N PRO A 36 16.35 -13.51 3.74
CA PRO A 36 16.64 -14.89 3.37
C PRO A 36 15.39 -15.78 3.37
N ASN A 37 15.38 -16.80 2.51
CA ASN A 37 14.22 -17.67 2.29
C ASN A 37 13.82 -18.45 3.56
N GLU A 38 14.81 -18.80 4.38
CA GLU A 38 14.63 -19.55 5.63
C GLU A 38 13.80 -18.77 6.66
N ILE A 39 13.75 -17.44 6.52
CA ILE A 39 13.01 -16.52 7.41
C ILE A 39 12.00 -15.66 6.65
N MET A 40 11.47 -16.13 5.52
CA MET A 40 10.60 -15.33 4.62
C MET A 40 9.41 -14.63 5.32
N GLY A 41 8.91 -15.16 6.43
CA GLY A 41 7.83 -14.56 7.22
C GLY A 41 8.20 -13.27 7.97
N GLU A 42 9.49 -12.97 8.14
CA GLU A 42 9.99 -11.79 8.85
C GLU A 42 10.09 -10.54 7.97
N GLY A 43 9.82 -10.65 6.66
CA GLY A 43 9.86 -9.54 5.71
C GLY A 43 9.17 -8.23 6.15
N PRO A 44 8.04 -8.28 6.88
CA PRO A 44 7.41 -7.05 7.39
C PRO A 44 8.28 -6.24 8.37
N ILE A 45 9.18 -6.86 9.15
CA ILE A 45 10.00 -6.16 10.16
C ILE A 45 10.94 -5.12 9.52
N PRO A 46 11.80 -5.47 8.53
CA PRO A 46 12.62 -4.48 7.85
C PRO A 46 11.80 -3.57 6.93
N ALA A 47 10.76 -4.07 6.26
CA ALA A 47 9.94 -3.27 5.35
C ALA A 47 9.25 -2.10 6.09
N SER A 48 8.65 -2.35 7.26
CA SER A 48 7.99 -1.31 8.05
C SER A 48 8.94 -0.30 8.68
N LYS A 49 10.22 -0.65 8.89
CA LYS A 49 11.23 0.30 9.38
C LYS A 49 11.73 1.26 8.29
N LEU A 50 11.60 0.89 7.01
CA LEU A 50 12.05 1.67 5.86
C LEU A 50 10.93 2.52 5.25
N ALA A 51 9.67 2.13 5.47
CA ALA A 51 8.49 2.86 5.02
C ALA A 51 8.25 4.11 5.89
#